data_AF-A0A6F8SLT0-F1
#
_entry.id   AF-A0A6F8SLT0-F1
#
_cell.length_a   1.000
_cell.length_b   1.000
_cell.length_c   1.000
_cell.angle_alpha   90.00
_cell.angle_beta   90.00
_cell.angle_gamma   90.00
#
_symmetry.space_group_name_H-M   'P 1'
#
loop_
_entity.id
_entity.type
_entity.pdbx_description
1 polymer ?
#
loop_
_entity_poly.entity_id
_entity_poly.type
_entity_poly.pdbx_seq_one_letter_code
_entity_poly.pdbx_strand_id
1 'polypeptide(L)'
;MDYQRELLGGSSFLDRYEEQLSSLCRNQRFINMISLASKEAAEKTGSDTGKAGKNIISDTLFRERAYLLLPEYAHIVDDVARSGYSKKSAVLSIYYAAKILNASSSCGSYSASQANESAACQQDYHVQNSSNANTRRIWEEIAFIIDKYRKDGAPEREFQIEMENAFEKLGWSRRLGEVIAQYTIPVGSAHSVRPDLIIAKEGTPIFVVELKKPSSGATPRNADQLFSYMRLLKLNVGLLISDVVQLYYDDPSNADNPRLVESIPARSDCEEGPILFDLLMKDGFAKSSLNAYIAETLSQQTTLTQVQYLRSRLLSEQGATLVNETLTDFFHSEAAKDVIHDALRIYLQKEYPQEVVSQALDGLDIKWENQPRSNNSPLGQTSAREEHTNRESSYSPTEEPSLFRGKKVGQIANDHLRAMLERGNVSPEEIQLMETREYSKRVFGINYPLLVPASSPHDRARYYATPLFIRGIAYKLCNDWYESPANNDRPYLVSWLQSHAQDIFSS
;
A
#
# COMPACT_ATOMS: atom_id res chain seq x y z
N MET A 1 28.85 14.40 24.85
CA MET A 1 27.42 14.60 25.20
C MET A 1 26.93 13.36 25.93
N ASP A 2 26.19 13.51 27.04
CA ASP A 2 25.74 12.39 27.88
C ASP A 2 24.41 11.81 27.39
N TYR A 3 24.48 11.07 26.28
CA TYR A 3 23.32 10.39 25.69
C TYR A 3 22.77 9.25 26.57
N GLN A 4 23.48 8.84 27.63
CA GLN A 4 23.07 7.74 28.51
C GLN A 4 21.79 8.06 29.29
N ARG A 5 21.52 9.34 29.54
CA ARG A 5 20.29 9.81 30.22
C ARG A 5 19.03 9.65 29.39
N GLU A 6 19.18 9.42 28.09
CA GLU A 6 18.06 9.28 27.15
C GLU A 6 17.66 7.83 26.90
N LEU A 7 18.40 6.87 27.49
CA LEU A 7 18.11 5.45 27.38
C LEU A 7 17.09 5.03 28.44
N LEU A 8 16.12 4.21 28.03
CA LEU A 8 15.22 3.54 28.97
C LEU A 8 16.01 2.63 29.93
N GLY A 9 16.04 2.97 31.22
CA GLY A 9 16.83 2.23 32.21
C GLY A 9 18.32 2.58 32.22
N GLY A 10 18.74 3.66 31.54
CA GLY A 10 20.11 4.16 31.56
C GLY A 10 21.11 3.20 30.90
N SER A 11 22.32 3.08 31.48
CA SER A 11 23.41 2.25 30.92
C SER A 11 23.04 0.76 30.80
N SER A 12 22.15 0.26 31.67
CA SER A 12 21.68 -1.13 31.63
C SER A 12 20.96 -1.50 30.33
N PHE A 13 20.46 -0.51 29.57
CA PHE A 13 19.88 -0.73 28.25
C PHE A 13 20.92 -1.21 27.23
N LEU A 14 22.15 -0.69 27.32
CA LEU A 14 23.24 -1.07 26.41
C LEU A 14 23.68 -2.50 26.68
N ASP A 15 23.85 -2.86 27.96
CA ASP A 15 24.27 -4.21 28.36
C ASP A 15 23.20 -5.24 28.03
N ARG A 16 21.91 -4.90 28.22
CA ARG A 16 20.78 -5.79 27.95
C ARG A 16 20.61 -6.13 26.46
N TYR A 17 20.98 -5.21 25.57
CA TYR A 17 20.77 -5.36 24.13
C TYR A 17 22.07 -5.28 23.31
N GLU A 18 23.22 -5.57 23.94
CA GLU A 18 24.55 -5.38 23.35
C GLU A 18 24.71 -6.06 21.98
N GLU A 19 24.26 -7.32 21.87
CA GLU A 19 24.35 -8.12 20.65
C GLU A 19 23.47 -7.54 19.53
N GLN A 20 22.22 -7.22 19.84
CA GLN A 20 21.26 -6.67 18.88
C GLN A 20 21.70 -5.28 18.41
N LEU A 21 22.15 -4.42 19.33
CA LEU A 21 22.65 -3.08 19.01
C LEU A 21 23.94 -3.15 18.18
N SER A 22 24.82 -4.10 18.47
CA SER A 22 26.05 -4.33 17.68
C SER A 22 25.74 -4.81 16.27
N SER A 23 24.78 -5.73 16.10
CA SER A 23 24.29 -6.16 14.77
C SER A 23 23.69 -4.99 14.00
N LEU A 24 22.81 -4.20 14.64
CA LEU A 24 22.18 -3.03 14.02
C LEU A 24 23.21 -1.99 13.58
N CYS A 25 24.21 -1.68 14.41
CA CYS A 25 25.25 -0.71 14.07
C CYS A 25 26.18 -1.16 12.94
N ARG A 26 26.18 -2.45 12.55
CA ARG A 26 26.88 -2.96 11.35
C ARG A 26 25.98 -2.97 10.10
N ASN A 27 24.69 -2.75 10.26
CA ASN A 27 23.72 -2.80 9.17
C ASN A 27 23.63 -1.45 8.46
N GLN A 28 24.03 -1.41 7.19
CA GLN A 28 24.06 -0.16 6.40
C GLN A 28 22.68 0.50 6.26
N ARG A 29 21.60 -0.30 6.19
CA ARG A 29 20.23 0.22 6.09
C ARG A 29 19.84 0.94 7.38
N PHE A 30 20.19 0.37 8.54
CA PHE A 30 19.96 1.00 9.84
C PHE A 30 20.75 2.31 9.99
N ILE A 31 22.02 2.31 9.60
CA ILE A 31 22.87 3.51 9.62
C ILE A 31 22.25 4.64 8.77
N ASN A 32 21.79 4.32 7.56
CA ASN A 32 21.15 5.29 6.69
C ASN A 32 19.86 5.85 7.29
N MET A 33 19.02 5.01 7.91
CA MET A 33 17.79 5.45 8.59
C MET A 33 18.06 6.39 9.75
N ILE A 34 19.05 6.07 10.60
CA ILE A 34 19.45 6.93 11.73
C ILE A 34 20.05 8.24 11.24
N SER A 35 20.88 8.20 10.19
CA SER A 35 21.45 9.40 9.59
C SER A 35 20.36 10.31 9.03
N LEU A 36 19.38 9.75 8.32
CA LEU A 36 18.25 10.49 7.78
C LEU A 36 17.39 11.11 8.90
N ALA A 37 17.05 10.34 9.94
CA ALA A 37 16.28 10.85 11.08
C ALA A 37 17.04 11.94 11.86
N SER A 38 18.36 11.77 12.03
CA SER A 38 19.23 12.77 12.66
C SER A 38 19.33 14.04 11.83
N LYS A 39 19.43 13.91 10.50
CA LYS A 39 19.47 15.03 9.56
C LYS A 39 18.14 15.77 9.54
N GLU A 40 17.02 15.06 9.45
CA GLU A 40 15.68 15.66 9.50
C GLU A 40 15.44 16.42 10.81
N ALA A 41 15.87 15.85 11.94
CA ALA A 41 15.79 16.55 13.23
C ALA A 41 16.72 17.77 13.29
N ALA A 42 17.97 17.65 12.85
CA ALA A 42 18.92 18.76 12.85
C ALA A 42 18.45 19.92 11.94
N GLU A 43 17.93 19.61 10.75
CA GLU A 43 17.39 20.59 9.80
C GLU A 43 16.16 21.32 10.35
N LYS A 44 15.29 20.62 11.09
CA LYS A 44 14.04 21.18 11.60
C LYS A 44 14.17 21.89 12.95
N THR A 45 15.06 21.44 13.84
CA THR A 45 15.11 21.92 15.23
C THR A 45 16.48 22.42 15.67
N GLY A 46 17.51 22.32 14.83
CA GLY A 46 18.90 22.69 15.18
C GLY A 46 19.51 21.85 16.31
N SER A 47 18.80 20.83 16.80
CA SER A 47 19.20 19.95 17.91
C SER A 47 18.45 18.62 17.83
N ASP A 48 19.19 17.52 17.88
CA ASP A 48 18.66 16.15 17.94
C ASP A 48 18.45 15.64 19.38
N THR A 49 18.73 16.47 20.39
CA THR A 49 18.58 16.18 21.82
C THR A 49 17.50 17.01 22.51
N GLY A 50 17.04 18.10 21.87
CA GLY A 50 15.89 18.86 22.32
C GLY A 50 14.59 18.04 22.25
N LYS A 51 13.59 18.40 23.05
CA LYS A 51 12.27 17.71 23.08
C LYS A 51 11.64 17.59 21.69
N ALA A 52 11.74 18.64 20.87
CA ALA A 52 11.24 18.64 19.49
C ALA A 52 12.03 17.70 18.57
N GLY A 53 13.36 17.70 18.66
CA GLY A 53 14.22 16.80 17.88
C GLY A 53 14.00 15.33 18.22
N LYS A 54 13.84 15.01 19.51
CA LYS A 54 13.48 13.67 20.00
C LYS A 54 12.18 13.15 19.39
N ASN A 55 11.15 14.00 19.37
CA ASN A 55 9.86 13.64 18.78
C ASN A 55 10.03 13.34 17.29
N ILE A 56 10.68 14.23 16.54
CA ILE A 56 10.95 14.04 15.10
C ILE A 56 11.71 12.74 14.83
N ILE A 57 12.76 12.45 15.60
CA ILE A 57 13.54 11.21 15.44
C ILE A 57 12.64 9.99 15.70
N SER A 58 11.89 10.00 16.81
CA SER A 58 11.02 8.88 17.15
C SER A 58 9.92 8.69 16.12
N ASP A 59 9.34 9.77 15.60
CA ASP A 59 8.26 9.74 14.61
C ASP A 59 8.77 9.32 13.24
N THR A 60 9.94 9.80 12.83
CA THR A 60 10.57 9.42 11.56
C THR A 60 10.89 7.94 11.55
N LEU A 61 11.59 7.44 12.57
CA LEU A 61 11.95 6.03 12.66
C LEU A 61 10.72 5.12 12.82
N PHE A 62 9.64 5.61 13.42
CA PHE A 62 8.37 4.90 13.53
C PHE A 62 7.58 4.89 12.22
N ARG A 63 7.52 6.03 11.50
CA ARG A 63 6.90 6.19 10.19
C ARG A 63 7.55 5.30 9.13
N GLU A 64 8.88 5.25 9.13
CA GLU A 64 9.67 4.35 8.28
C GLU A 64 9.50 2.86 8.64
N ARG A 65 8.71 2.56 9.69
CA ARG A 65 8.50 1.20 10.21
C ARG A 65 9.82 0.47 10.43
N ALA A 66 10.86 1.18 10.88
CA ALA A 66 12.21 0.62 11.04
C ALA A 66 12.20 -0.65 11.89
N TYR A 67 11.31 -0.71 12.89
CA TYR A 67 11.08 -1.86 13.75
C TYR A 67 10.43 -3.08 13.09
N LEU A 68 9.92 -2.97 11.86
CA LEU A 68 9.41 -4.10 11.06
C LEU A 68 10.40 -4.55 9.99
N LEU A 69 11.43 -3.75 9.72
CA LEU A 69 12.37 -3.96 8.63
C LEU A 69 13.65 -4.70 9.07
N LEU A 70 13.93 -4.73 10.37
CA LEU A 70 15.15 -5.29 10.95
C LEU A 70 14.79 -6.17 12.16
N PRO A 71 15.08 -7.49 12.11
CA PRO A 71 14.72 -8.43 13.18
C PRO A 71 15.26 -8.04 14.57
N GLU A 72 16.48 -7.54 14.64
CA GLU A 72 17.13 -7.11 15.89
C GLU A 72 16.49 -5.84 16.45
N TYR A 73 16.03 -4.95 15.56
CA TYR A 73 15.27 -3.76 15.94
C TYR A 73 13.89 -4.16 16.49
N ALA A 74 13.19 -5.04 15.78
CA ALA A 74 11.88 -5.56 16.19
C ALA A 74 11.95 -6.20 17.58
N HIS A 75 12.97 -7.01 17.82
CA HIS A 75 13.22 -7.68 19.09
C HIS A 75 13.31 -6.70 20.26
N ILE A 76 14.14 -5.66 20.14
CA ILE A 76 14.27 -4.64 21.21
C ILE A 76 12.94 -3.91 21.42
N VAL A 77 12.25 -3.51 20.35
CA VAL A 77 10.99 -2.75 20.45
C VAL A 77 9.88 -3.55 21.12
N ASP A 78 9.71 -4.82 20.75
CA ASP A 78 8.67 -5.67 21.33
C ASP A 78 9.01 -6.07 22.78
N ASP A 79 10.29 -6.26 23.10
CA ASP A 79 10.73 -6.55 24.48
C ASP A 79 10.53 -5.36 25.43
N VAL A 80 10.88 -4.15 24.97
CA VAL A 80 10.63 -2.91 25.72
C VAL A 80 9.12 -2.64 25.86
N ALA A 81 8.32 -2.94 24.84
CA ALA A 81 6.87 -2.81 24.88
C ALA A 81 6.23 -3.78 25.90
N ARG A 82 6.72 -5.03 25.98
CA ARG A 82 6.30 -6.00 27.02
C ARG A 82 6.64 -5.52 28.43
N SER A 83 7.67 -4.68 28.56
CA SER A 83 8.06 -4.05 29.82
C SER A 83 7.24 -2.79 30.18
N GLY A 84 6.19 -2.47 29.40
CA GLY A 84 5.23 -1.39 29.69
C GLY A 84 5.56 -0.03 29.09
N TYR A 85 6.63 0.09 28.29
CA TYR A 85 7.02 1.33 27.63
C TYR A 85 6.40 1.46 26.23
N SER A 86 6.28 2.68 25.72
CA SER A 86 5.76 2.90 24.37
C SER A 86 6.78 2.44 23.31
N LYS A 87 6.30 1.97 22.16
CA LYS A 87 7.16 1.62 21.01
C LYS A 87 7.98 2.83 20.53
N LYS A 88 7.45 4.05 20.60
CA LYS A 88 8.19 5.29 20.28
C LYS A 88 9.36 5.51 21.23
N SER A 89 9.18 5.26 22.53
CA SER A 89 10.25 5.35 23.53
C SER A 89 11.35 4.30 23.31
N ALA A 90 10.96 3.09 22.86
CA ALA A 90 11.90 2.03 22.50
C ALA A 90 12.77 2.41 21.28
N VAL A 91 12.12 2.87 20.21
CA VAL A 91 12.75 3.37 18.97
C VAL A 91 13.74 4.50 19.29
N LEU A 92 13.34 5.46 20.13
CA LEU A 92 14.19 6.56 20.53
C LEU A 92 15.41 6.11 21.35
N SER A 93 15.24 5.11 22.23
CA SER A 93 16.36 4.52 22.99
C SER A 93 17.35 3.79 22.08
N ILE A 94 16.87 3.08 21.06
CA ILE A 94 17.70 2.42 20.04
C ILE A 94 18.53 3.46 19.27
N TYR A 95 17.93 4.60 18.89
CA TYR A 95 18.64 5.69 18.23
C TYR A 95 19.81 6.23 19.08
N TYR A 96 19.56 6.54 20.36
CA TYR A 96 20.61 7.06 21.23
C TYR A 96 21.67 6.02 21.58
N ALA A 97 21.28 4.75 21.72
CA ALA A 97 22.22 3.66 21.91
C ALA A 97 23.18 3.53 20.71
N ALA A 98 22.65 3.61 19.48
CA ALA A 98 23.47 3.61 18.27
C ALA A 98 24.42 4.83 18.18
N LYS A 99 23.97 6.02 18.59
CA LYS A 99 24.84 7.21 18.67
C LYS A 99 25.99 7.02 19.67
N ILE A 100 25.73 6.41 20.81
CA ILE A 100 26.75 6.10 21.83
C ILE A 100 27.77 5.12 21.26
N LEU A 101 27.33 4.02 20.67
CA LEU A 101 28.19 2.97 20.12
C LEU A 101 29.02 3.46 18.91
N ASN A 102 28.44 4.32 18.07
CA ASN A 102 29.13 4.96 16.95
C ASN A 102 30.12 6.04 17.40
N ALA A 103 29.81 6.79 18.47
CA ALA A 103 30.76 7.72 19.08
C ALA A 103 31.98 7.00 19.65
N SER A 104 31.77 5.83 20.29
CA SER A 104 32.84 4.98 20.84
C SER A 104 33.77 4.40 19.77
N SER A 105 33.28 4.17 18.54
CA SER A 105 34.09 3.71 17.40
C SER A 105 34.78 4.86 16.64
N SER A 106 34.21 6.07 16.68
CA SER A 106 34.80 7.29 16.08
C SER A 106 35.79 8.06 16.98
N CYS A 107 36.00 7.63 18.24
CA CYS A 107 37.05 8.19 19.12
C CYS A 107 38.48 7.76 18.71
N GLY A 108 38.61 7.03 17.60
CA GLY A 108 39.82 7.01 16.79
C GLY A 108 39.62 7.91 15.57
N SER A 109 40.18 9.13 15.62
CA SER A 109 40.56 9.98 14.49
C SER A 109 39.68 11.22 14.12
N TYR A 110 40.36 12.38 14.22
CA TYR A 110 40.16 13.69 13.56
C TYR A 110 39.23 14.79 14.12
N SER A 111 39.87 15.67 14.91
CA SER A 111 40.12 17.11 14.74
C SER A 111 39.33 17.96 13.71
N ALA A 112 38.81 19.07 14.26
CA ALA A 112 38.46 20.40 13.73
C ALA A 112 38.84 20.84 12.30
N SER A 113 37.83 21.41 11.62
CA SER A 113 37.81 22.59 10.70
C SER A 113 36.47 22.50 9.94
N GLN A 114 35.74 23.54 9.53
CA GLN A 114 35.92 24.97 9.41
C GLN A 114 34.52 25.62 9.34
N ALA A 115 34.45 26.90 9.65
CA ALA A 115 33.26 27.74 9.55
C ALA A 115 33.10 28.38 8.15
N ASN A 116 31.88 28.88 7.93
CA ASN A 116 31.39 29.85 6.92
C ASN A 116 31.02 29.38 5.52
N GLU A 117 29.71 29.47 5.24
CA GLU A 117 29.00 30.07 4.09
C GLU A 117 27.51 29.72 4.30
N SER A 118 26.48 30.52 4.08
CA SER A 118 26.30 31.84 3.49
C SER A 118 24.86 32.30 3.81
N ALA A 119 24.65 33.59 4.02
CA ALA A 119 23.43 34.22 4.54
C ALA A 119 22.23 34.24 3.56
N ALA A 120 22.17 33.34 2.57
CA ALA A 120 21.08 33.25 1.61
C ALA A 120 19.96 32.27 2.04
N CYS A 121 20.27 31.25 2.86
CA CYS A 121 19.29 30.29 3.36
C CYS A 121 18.38 30.83 4.49
N GLN A 122 18.71 31.95 5.13
CA GLN A 122 17.99 32.44 6.30
C GLN A 122 16.66 33.12 5.97
N GLN A 123 16.46 33.62 4.75
CA GLN A 123 15.19 34.21 4.33
C GLN A 123 14.15 33.14 3.95
N ASP A 124 14.56 32.04 3.32
CA ASP A 124 13.66 30.92 3.00
C ASP A 124 13.31 30.06 4.23
N TYR A 125 14.26 29.86 5.16
CA TYR A 125 14.03 29.12 6.41
C TYR A 125 13.05 29.82 7.37
N HIS A 126 13.07 31.16 7.45
CA HIS A 126 12.14 31.91 8.30
C HIS A 126 10.71 31.89 7.76
N VAL A 127 10.53 31.86 6.44
CA VAL A 127 9.22 31.79 5.78
C VAL A 127 8.60 30.41 5.95
N GLN A 128 9.36 29.32 5.79
CA GLN A 128 8.83 27.96 5.97
C GLN A 128 8.51 27.60 7.44
N ASN A 129 9.32 28.01 8.41
CA ASN A 129 9.02 27.82 9.84
C ASN A 129 7.82 28.65 10.30
N SER A 130 7.61 29.83 9.72
CA SER A 130 6.42 30.65 9.98
C SER A 130 5.15 30.06 9.33
N SER A 131 5.28 29.49 8.12
CA SER A 131 4.18 28.83 7.40
C SER A 131 3.67 27.62 8.19
N ASN A 132 4.56 26.71 8.58
CA ASN A 132 4.19 25.48 9.29
C ASN A 132 3.57 25.76 10.68
N ALA A 133 4.11 26.75 11.42
CA ALA A 133 3.52 27.19 12.68
C ALA A 133 2.15 27.86 12.51
N ASN A 134 1.93 28.58 11.40
CA ASN A 134 0.63 29.18 11.08
C ASN A 134 -0.41 28.12 10.71
N THR A 135 -0.06 27.20 9.82
CA THR A 135 -0.95 26.11 9.40
C THR A 135 -1.37 25.24 10.59
N ARG A 136 -0.43 24.92 11.48
CA ARG A 136 -0.75 24.20 12.73
C ARG A 136 -1.76 24.94 13.59
N ARG A 137 -1.61 26.25 13.78
CA ARG A 137 -2.57 27.05 14.56
C ARG A 137 -3.96 27.07 13.92
N ILE A 138 -4.04 27.16 12.60
CA ILE A 138 -5.33 27.13 11.89
C ILE A 138 -5.99 25.75 12.04
N TRP A 139 -5.21 24.67 11.91
CA TRP A 139 -5.73 23.32 12.18
C TRP A 139 -6.22 23.15 13.62
N GLU A 140 -5.45 23.60 14.61
CA GLU A 140 -5.84 23.54 16.02
C GLU A 140 -7.16 24.28 16.27
N GLU A 141 -7.38 25.41 15.59
CA GLU A 141 -8.63 26.14 15.65
C GLU A 141 -9.80 25.39 14.99
N ILE A 142 -9.59 24.80 13.81
CA ILE A 142 -10.60 23.97 13.15
C ILE A 142 -10.97 22.77 14.01
N ALA A 143 -9.98 22.07 14.57
CA ALA A 143 -10.19 20.94 15.48
C ALA A 143 -10.95 21.39 16.75
N PHE A 144 -10.62 22.57 17.29
CA PHE A 144 -11.34 23.15 18.43
C PHE A 144 -12.80 23.46 18.09
N ILE A 145 -13.08 24.08 16.93
CA ILE A 145 -14.44 24.37 16.47
C ILE A 145 -15.23 23.05 16.35
N ILE A 146 -14.68 22.04 15.68
CA ILE A 146 -15.34 20.74 15.51
C ILE A 146 -15.64 20.09 16.87
N ASP A 147 -14.66 20.08 17.80
CA ASP A 147 -14.84 19.49 19.13
C ASP A 147 -15.89 20.24 19.97
N LYS A 148 -15.88 21.58 19.93
CA LYS A 148 -16.87 22.42 20.59
C LYS A 148 -18.29 22.08 20.11
N TYR A 149 -18.52 22.10 18.79
CA TYR A 149 -19.84 21.84 18.22
C TYR A 149 -20.29 20.38 18.39
N ARG A 150 -19.34 19.45 18.49
CA ARG A 150 -19.63 18.05 18.87
C ARG A 150 -20.19 17.94 20.29
N LYS A 151 -19.65 18.70 21.24
CA LYS A 151 -20.06 18.68 22.67
C LYS A 151 -21.35 19.48 22.91
N ASP A 152 -21.44 20.66 22.32
CA ASP A 152 -22.53 21.60 22.61
C ASP A 152 -23.83 21.25 21.84
N GLY A 153 -23.75 20.44 20.78
CA GLY A 153 -24.90 20.03 19.98
C GLY A 153 -25.57 21.18 19.22
N ALA A 154 -24.85 22.28 19.01
CA ALA A 154 -25.35 23.52 18.42
C ALA A 154 -25.87 23.33 16.97
N PRO A 155 -26.69 24.26 16.46
CA PRO A 155 -27.26 24.17 15.11
C PRO A 155 -26.20 24.09 14.00
N GLU A 156 -26.51 23.34 12.93
CA GLU A 156 -25.61 23.14 11.78
C GLU A 156 -25.23 24.46 11.11
N ARG A 157 -26.15 25.42 11.12
CA ARG A 157 -25.91 26.77 10.58
C ARG A 157 -24.83 27.55 11.34
N GLU A 158 -24.78 27.42 12.65
CA GLU A 158 -23.73 28.07 13.44
C GLU A 158 -22.37 27.43 13.18
N PHE A 159 -22.35 26.09 13.08
CA PHE A 159 -21.15 25.36 12.66
C PHE A 159 -20.67 25.78 11.26
N GLN A 160 -21.60 25.93 10.31
CA GLN A 160 -21.29 26.41 8.96
C GLN A 160 -20.64 27.79 8.98
N ILE A 161 -21.16 28.74 9.76
CA ILE A 161 -20.59 30.09 9.87
C ILE A 161 -19.15 30.04 10.40
N GLU A 162 -18.88 29.24 11.43
CA GLU A 162 -17.53 29.09 11.98
C GLU A 162 -16.58 28.42 10.97
N MET A 163 -17.06 27.43 10.23
CA MET A 163 -16.26 26.81 9.16
C MET A 163 -15.97 27.78 8.02
N GLU A 164 -16.93 28.62 7.61
CA GLU A 164 -16.66 29.70 6.64
C GLU A 164 -15.57 30.65 7.13
N ASN A 165 -15.62 31.06 8.41
CA ASN A 165 -14.57 31.89 9.03
C ASN A 165 -13.21 31.17 9.03
N ALA A 166 -13.19 29.86 9.27
CA ALA A 166 -11.98 29.07 9.24
C ALA A 166 -11.36 29.01 7.82
N PHE A 167 -12.18 28.87 6.78
CA PHE A 167 -11.70 28.93 5.40
C PHE A 167 -11.17 30.32 5.02
N GLU A 168 -11.71 31.40 5.59
CA GLU A 168 -11.10 32.73 5.42
C GLU A 168 -9.72 32.84 6.09
N LYS A 169 -9.50 32.15 7.20
CA LYS A 169 -8.18 32.09 7.87
C LYS A 169 -7.13 31.32 7.06
N LEU A 170 -7.56 30.47 6.12
CA LEU A 170 -6.69 29.88 5.10
C LEU A 170 -6.32 30.86 3.97
N GLY A 171 -6.79 32.11 4.04
CA GLY A 171 -6.45 33.20 3.11
C GLY A 171 -7.49 33.44 2.02
N TRP A 172 -8.52 32.60 1.91
CA TRP A 172 -9.59 32.75 0.93
C TRP A 172 -10.55 33.90 1.29
N SER A 173 -11.02 34.67 0.32
CA SER A 173 -11.85 35.86 0.58
C SER A 173 -13.31 35.68 0.16
N ARG A 174 -14.26 35.86 1.09
CA ARG A 174 -15.69 36.01 0.73
C ARG A 174 -15.95 37.22 -0.18
N ARG A 175 -15.28 38.36 0.09
CA ARG A 175 -15.45 39.60 -0.68
C ARG A 175 -15.06 39.43 -2.16
N LEU A 176 -14.04 38.61 -2.43
CA LEU A 176 -13.58 38.32 -3.78
C LEU A 176 -14.34 37.15 -4.44
N GLY A 177 -15.33 36.57 -3.75
CA GLY A 177 -16.06 35.41 -4.24
C GLY A 177 -15.24 34.12 -4.26
N GLU A 178 -14.21 34.03 -3.41
CA GLU A 178 -13.36 32.84 -3.28
C GLU A 178 -13.89 31.85 -2.25
N VAL A 179 -14.66 32.33 -1.26
CA VAL A 179 -15.42 31.52 -0.30
C VAL A 179 -16.90 31.72 -0.59
N ILE A 180 -17.55 30.73 -1.18
CA ILE A 180 -18.93 30.83 -1.69
C ILE A 180 -19.83 29.88 -0.90
N ALA A 181 -20.65 30.42 0.00
CA ALA A 181 -21.65 29.66 0.73
C ALA A 181 -22.96 29.54 -0.07
N GLN A 182 -23.67 28.42 0.10
CA GLN A 182 -25.01 28.18 -0.45
C GLN A 182 -25.15 28.41 -1.97
N TYR A 183 -24.09 28.12 -2.73
CA TYR A 183 -24.09 28.25 -4.18
C TYR A 183 -25.22 27.41 -4.79
N THR A 184 -26.04 28.02 -5.65
CA THR A 184 -27.20 27.32 -6.24
C THR A 184 -26.81 26.71 -7.57
N ILE A 185 -26.79 25.37 -7.63
CA ILE A 185 -26.54 24.61 -8.84
C ILE A 185 -27.90 24.20 -9.44
N PRO A 186 -28.29 24.71 -10.61
CA PRO A 186 -29.51 24.27 -11.27
C PRO A 186 -29.37 22.82 -11.76
N VAL A 187 -30.38 21.99 -11.48
CA VAL A 187 -30.46 20.60 -11.92
C VAL A 187 -31.77 20.42 -12.68
N GLY A 188 -31.67 20.37 -14.01
CA GLY A 188 -32.84 20.39 -14.89
C GLY A 188 -33.60 21.71 -14.82
N SER A 189 -34.90 21.68 -15.11
CA SER A 189 -35.74 22.89 -15.25
C SER A 189 -36.35 23.40 -13.94
N ALA A 190 -36.45 22.56 -12.90
CA ALA A 190 -37.23 22.87 -11.69
C ALA A 190 -36.53 22.57 -10.36
N HIS A 191 -35.35 21.94 -10.38
CA HIS A 191 -34.63 21.58 -9.17
C HIS A 191 -33.30 22.32 -9.08
N SER A 192 -32.85 22.53 -7.85
CA SER A 192 -31.52 23.06 -7.59
C SER A 192 -30.95 22.38 -6.36
N VAL A 193 -29.64 22.18 -6.36
CA VAL A 193 -28.91 21.69 -5.19
C VAL A 193 -27.96 22.76 -4.69
N ARG A 194 -27.60 22.68 -3.41
CA ARG A 194 -26.79 23.70 -2.75
C ARG A 194 -25.71 23.03 -1.88
N PRO A 195 -24.44 23.02 -2.32
CA PRO A 195 -23.33 22.73 -1.41
C PRO A 195 -23.24 23.75 -0.30
N ASP A 196 -22.71 23.32 0.84
CA ASP A 196 -22.51 24.20 2.00
C ASP A 196 -21.47 25.26 1.71
N LEU A 197 -20.35 24.88 1.07
CA LEU A 197 -19.26 25.79 0.74
C LEU A 197 -18.53 25.36 -0.53
N ILE A 198 -18.20 26.33 -1.38
CA ILE A 198 -17.30 26.16 -2.53
C ILE A 198 -16.10 27.09 -2.32
N ILE A 199 -14.90 26.56 -2.53
CA ILE A 199 -13.69 27.38 -2.64
C ILE A 199 -13.37 27.57 -4.11
N ALA A 200 -13.17 28.82 -4.51
CA ALA A 200 -12.86 29.23 -5.87
C ALA A 200 -11.57 30.07 -5.92
N LYS A 201 -10.80 29.89 -6.99
CA LYS A 201 -9.63 30.71 -7.29
C LYS A 201 -9.88 31.38 -8.63
N GLU A 202 -9.79 32.72 -8.66
CA GLU A 202 -9.99 33.51 -9.88
C GLU A 202 -11.34 33.21 -10.58
N GLY A 203 -12.41 33.04 -9.78
CA GLY A 203 -13.75 32.73 -10.28
C GLY A 203 -13.97 31.28 -10.71
N THR A 204 -12.95 30.43 -10.66
CA THR A 204 -13.05 28.99 -10.97
C THR A 204 -13.12 28.18 -9.67
N PRO A 205 -14.19 27.38 -9.46
CA PRO A 205 -14.25 26.43 -8.35
C PRO A 205 -13.06 25.46 -8.38
N ILE A 206 -12.41 25.24 -7.23
CA ILE A 206 -11.25 24.35 -7.09
C ILE A 206 -11.54 23.12 -6.24
N PHE A 207 -12.37 23.25 -5.21
CA PHE A 207 -12.92 22.13 -4.44
C PHE A 207 -14.21 22.55 -3.75
N VAL A 208 -15.03 21.56 -3.39
CA VAL A 208 -16.31 21.73 -2.70
C VAL A 208 -16.24 21.12 -1.31
N VAL A 209 -16.93 21.72 -0.34
CA VAL A 209 -16.98 21.27 1.04
C VAL A 209 -18.42 21.00 1.43
N GLU A 210 -18.66 19.80 1.94
CA GLU A 210 -19.91 19.39 2.57
C GLU A 210 -19.72 19.38 4.09
N LEU A 211 -20.63 20.01 4.82
CA LEU A 211 -20.59 20.08 6.28
C LEU A 211 -21.71 19.23 6.87
N LYS A 212 -21.40 18.55 7.97
CA LYS A 212 -22.42 17.90 8.82
C LYS A 212 -22.15 18.22 10.27
N LYS A 213 -23.22 18.23 11.06
CA LYS A 213 -23.12 18.38 12.52
C LYS A 213 -22.08 17.38 13.06
N PRO A 214 -21.04 17.85 13.76
CA PRO A 214 -20.04 16.95 14.32
C PRO A 214 -20.61 15.88 15.24
N SER A 215 -21.70 16.16 15.96
CA SER A 215 -22.37 15.18 16.82
C SER A 215 -23.07 14.03 16.08
N SER A 216 -23.34 14.17 14.78
CA SER A 216 -24.03 13.16 13.96
C SER A 216 -23.07 12.22 13.22
N GLY A 217 -21.78 12.59 13.13
CA GLY A 217 -20.77 11.83 12.41
C GLY A 217 -20.92 11.85 10.88
N ALA A 218 -19.92 11.33 10.17
CA ALA A 218 -20.00 11.10 8.73
C ALA A 218 -20.79 9.80 8.42
N THR A 219 -21.72 9.87 7.47
CA THR A 219 -22.44 8.69 6.95
C THR A 219 -22.20 8.53 5.44
N PRO A 220 -22.39 7.32 4.87
CA PRO A 220 -22.28 7.11 3.42
C PRO A 220 -23.17 8.05 2.61
N ARG A 221 -24.36 8.38 3.12
CA ARG A 221 -25.30 9.31 2.47
C ARG A 221 -24.73 10.73 2.37
N ASN A 222 -23.90 11.15 3.33
CA ASN A 222 -23.24 12.46 3.29
C ASN A 222 -22.15 12.49 2.21
N ALA A 223 -21.43 11.39 2.04
CA ALA A 223 -20.47 11.25 0.95
C ALA A 223 -21.18 11.28 -0.42
N ASP A 224 -22.31 10.59 -0.59
CA ASP A 224 -23.10 10.63 -1.84
C ASP A 224 -23.55 12.04 -2.22
N GLN A 225 -23.90 12.87 -1.21
CA GLN A 225 -24.26 14.27 -1.41
C GLN A 225 -23.06 15.08 -1.91
N LEU A 226 -21.90 14.94 -1.25
CA LEU A 226 -20.65 15.55 -1.71
C LEU A 226 -20.29 15.11 -3.15
N PHE A 227 -20.40 13.82 -3.46
CA PHE A 227 -20.07 13.27 -4.79
C PHE A 227 -20.95 13.88 -5.88
N SER A 228 -22.24 14.10 -5.56
CA SER A 228 -23.16 14.77 -6.47
C SER A 228 -22.68 16.18 -6.80
N TYR A 229 -22.18 16.93 -5.81
CA TYR A 229 -21.66 18.28 -6.03
C TYR A 229 -20.34 18.28 -6.80
N MET A 230 -19.43 17.35 -6.47
CA MET A 230 -18.17 17.19 -7.20
C MET A 230 -18.43 16.96 -8.70
N ARG A 231 -19.35 16.05 -9.05
CA ARG A 231 -19.70 15.75 -10.44
C ARG A 231 -20.40 16.91 -11.15
N LEU A 232 -21.36 17.56 -10.50
CA LEU A 232 -22.09 18.70 -11.08
C LEU A 232 -21.17 19.89 -11.35
N LEU A 233 -20.22 20.15 -10.46
CA LEU A 233 -19.23 21.22 -10.59
C LEU A 233 -17.98 20.81 -11.38
N LYS A 234 -17.87 19.54 -11.79
CA LYS A 234 -16.70 18.94 -12.45
C LYS A 234 -15.40 19.13 -11.65
N LEU A 235 -15.49 18.92 -10.34
CA LEU A 235 -14.39 19.04 -9.38
C LEU A 235 -13.83 17.67 -9.03
N ASN A 236 -12.50 17.55 -9.08
CA ASN A 236 -11.80 16.33 -8.69
C ASN A 236 -11.63 16.20 -7.17
N VAL A 237 -11.81 17.27 -6.40
CA VAL A 237 -11.52 17.29 -4.96
C VAL A 237 -12.74 17.77 -4.19
N GLY A 238 -13.07 17.03 -3.14
CA GLY A 238 -14.15 17.36 -2.21
C GLY A 238 -13.74 17.08 -0.77
N LEU A 239 -14.22 17.91 0.15
CA LEU A 239 -14.05 17.72 1.59
C LEU A 239 -15.40 17.43 2.24
N LEU A 240 -15.47 16.41 3.09
CA LEU A 240 -16.59 16.19 4.00
C LEU A 240 -16.10 16.45 5.42
N ILE A 241 -16.72 17.41 6.11
CA ILE A 241 -16.33 17.80 7.47
C ILE A 241 -17.49 17.53 8.43
N SER A 242 -17.23 16.64 9.39
CA SER A 242 -18.10 16.28 10.52
C SER A 242 -17.28 16.33 11.83
N ASP A 243 -17.35 15.28 12.65
CA ASP A 243 -16.37 14.95 13.69
C ASP A 243 -14.97 14.59 13.15
N VAL A 244 -14.88 14.35 11.84
CA VAL A 244 -13.66 14.07 11.10
C VAL A 244 -13.59 14.96 9.86
N VAL A 245 -12.39 15.20 9.35
CA VAL A 245 -12.17 15.81 8.04
C VAL A 245 -11.81 14.73 7.04
N GLN A 246 -12.64 14.54 6.02
CA GLN A 246 -12.44 13.53 4.99
C GLN A 246 -12.14 14.19 3.65
N LEU A 247 -11.04 13.77 3.03
CA LEU A 247 -10.64 14.17 1.68
C LEU A 247 -11.10 13.11 0.68
N TYR A 248 -11.86 13.52 -0.32
CA TYR A 248 -12.30 12.68 -1.43
C TYR A 248 -11.71 13.15 -2.76
N TYR A 249 -11.38 12.18 -3.61
CA TYR A 249 -10.84 12.41 -4.95
C TYR A 249 -11.69 11.71 -6.01
N ASP A 250 -12.19 12.48 -6.98
CA ASP A 250 -12.89 11.98 -8.16
C ASP A 250 -11.91 11.90 -9.33
N ASP A 251 -11.61 10.67 -9.73
CA ASP A 251 -10.68 10.37 -10.81
C ASP A 251 -11.41 10.55 -12.15
N PRO A 252 -11.03 11.54 -12.98
CA PRO A 252 -11.74 11.83 -14.21
C PRO A 252 -11.58 10.72 -15.27
N SER A 253 -10.68 9.76 -15.05
CA SER A 253 -10.44 8.64 -15.95
C SER A 253 -11.38 7.45 -15.72
N ASN A 254 -12.09 7.40 -14.59
CA ASN A 254 -13.08 6.36 -14.31
C ASN A 254 -14.45 6.96 -13.94
N ALA A 255 -15.51 6.17 -14.11
CA ALA A 255 -16.88 6.59 -13.78
C ALA A 255 -17.31 6.12 -12.38
N ASP A 256 -16.37 5.67 -11.56
CA ASP A 256 -16.66 5.17 -10.23
C ASP A 256 -17.00 6.32 -9.27
N ASN A 257 -17.38 5.97 -8.05
CA ASN A 257 -17.56 6.98 -7.02
C ASN A 257 -16.22 7.57 -6.58
N PRO A 258 -16.19 8.86 -6.21
CA PRO A 258 -15.00 9.48 -5.64
C PRO A 258 -14.43 8.65 -4.49
N ARG A 259 -13.11 8.47 -4.50
CA ARG A 259 -12.39 7.64 -3.54
C ARG A 259 -12.07 8.45 -2.29
N LEU A 260 -12.28 7.86 -1.12
CA LEU A 260 -11.77 8.41 0.13
C LEU A 260 -10.24 8.34 0.10
N VAL A 261 -9.59 9.50 0.11
CA VAL A 261 -8.13 9.63 0.16
C VAL A 261 -7.65 9.55 1.59
N GLU A 262 -8.30 10.27 2.50
CA GLU A 262 -7.87 10.34 3.89
C GLU A 262 -9.03 10.72 4.80
N SER A 263 -9.00 10.24 6.04
CA SER A 263 -9.97 10.57 7.09
C SER A 263 -9.21 10.98 8.36
N ILE A 264 -9.17 12.27 8.62
CA ILE A 264 -8.38 12.89 9.69
C ILE A 264 -9.29 13.18 10.89
N PRO A 265 -9.05 12.57 12.07
CA PRO A 265 -9.75 12.93 13.29
C PRO A 265 -9.54 14.41 13.63
N ALA A 266 -10.61 15.13 13.95
CA ALA A 266 -10.53 16.55 14.34
C ALA A 266 -9.96 16.71 15.77
N ARG A 267 -8.67 16.43 15.93
CA ARG A 267 -7.92 16.57 17.18
C ARG A 267 -6.69 17.43 16.94
N SER A 268 -6.35 18.26 17.92
CA SER A 268 -5.16 19.13 17.85
C SER A 268 -3.84 18.36 17.80
N ASP A 269 -3.81 17.11 18.27
CA ASP A 269 -2.64 16.22 18.23
C ASP A 269 -2.47 15.47 16.91
N CYS A 270 -3.37 15.68 15.94
CA CYS A 270 -3.30 15.06 14.62
C CYS A 270 -2.26 15.78 13.76
N GLU A 271 -1.24 15.08 13.30
CA GLU A 271 -0.15 15.63 12.50
C GLU A 271 -0.51 15.73 11.01
N GLU A 272 -1.47 14.91 10.57
CA GLU A 272 -2.02 14.86 9.21
C GLU A 272 -2.84 16.11 8.88
N GLY A 273 -3.54 16.66 9.88
CA GLY A 273 -4.40 17.83 9.71
C GLY A 273 -3.65 19.05 9.20
N PRO A 274 -2.57 19.52 9.88
CA PRO A 274 -1.74 20.60 9.39
C PRO A 274 -1.17 20.35 8.00
N ILE A 275 -0.80 19.11 7.65
CA ILE A 275 -0.26 18.78 6.32
C ILE A 275 -1.31 19.00 5.24
N LEU A 276 -2.52 18.47 5.43
CA LEU A 276 -3.61 18.67 4.47
C LEU A 276 -3.99 20.14 4.35
N PHE A 277 -4.12 20.85 5.46
CA PHE A 277 -4.53 22.25 5.44
C PHE A 277 -3.46 23.19 4.88
N ASP A 278 -2.18 22.82 4.94
CA ASP A 278 -1.10 23.54 4.26
C ASP A 278 -1.33 23.56 2.74
N LEU A 279 -1.68 22.39 2.18
CA LEU A 279 -2.00 22.23 0.76
C LEU A 279 -3.29 22.96 0.34
N LEU A 280 -4.16 23.31 1.29
CA LEU A 280 -5.43 24.01 1.06
C LEU A 280 -5.34 25.52 1.34
N MET A 281 -4.25 26.01 1.93
CA MET A 281 -4.02 27.45 2.12
C MET A 281 -3.91 28.14 0.76
N LYS A 282 -4.52 29.33 0.65
CA LYS A 282 -4.47 30.13 -0.58
C LYS A 282 -3.04 30.45 -0.98
N ASP A 283 -2.24 30.88 -0.01
CA ASP A 283 -0.82 31.15 -0.19
C ASP A 283 -0.10 29.80 -0.36
N GLY A 284 0.48 29.59 -1.55
CA GLY A 284 1.10 28.31 -1.89
C GLY A 284 0.15 27.29 -2.53
N PHE A 285 -1.16 27.58 -2.67
CA PHE A 285 -2.10 26.64 -3.31
C PHE A 285 -1.67 26.30 -4.74
N ALA A 286 -1.33 25.03 -4.96
CA ALA A 286 -1.04 24.46 -6.26
C ALA A 286 -1.80 23.14 -6.44
N LYS A 287 -2.65 23.08 -7.48
CA LYS A 287 -3.43 21.87 -7.82
C LYS A 287 -2.51 20.65 -8.05
N SER A 288 -1.31 20.86 -8.60
CA SER A 288 -0.30 19.81 -8.79
C SER A 288 0.19 19.21 -7.47
N SER A 289 0.44 20.04 -6.45
CA SER A 289 0.92 19.60 -5.14
C SER A 289 -0.15 18.80 -4.40
N LEU A 290 -1.41 19.27 -4.43
CA LEU A 290 -2.53 18.54 -3.85
C LEU A 290 -2.79 17.21 -4.56
N ASN A 291 -2.71 17.18 -5.90
CA ASN A 291 -2.85 15.94 -6.67
C ASN A 291 -1.70 14.95 -6.38
N ALA A 292 -0.46 15.44 -6.20
CA ALA A 292 0.68 14.61 -5.85
C ALA A 292 0.48 13.96 -4.47
N TYR A 293 0.05 14.75 -3.47
CA TYR A 293 -0.32 14.25 -2.15
C TYR A 293 -1.40 13.17 -2.24
N ILE A 294 -2.48 13.42 -2.99
CA ILE A 294 -3.57 12.46 -3.18
C ILE A 294 -3.05 11.16 -3.80
N ALA A 295 -2.25 11.25 -4.86
CA ALA A 295 -1.71 10.08 -5.55
C ALA A 295 -0.79 9.25 -4.64
N GLU A 296 0.06 9.92 -3.86
CA GLU A 296 0.93 9.27 -2.88
C GLU A 296 0.11 8.54 -1.80
N THR A 297 -0.85 9.22 -1.18
CA THR A 297 -1.70 8.64 -0.12
C THR A 297 -2.49 7.43 -0.62
N LEU A 298 -3.09 7.51 -1.81
CA LEU A 298 -3.80 6.38 -2.42
C LEU A 298 -2.85 5.21 -2.76
N SER A 299 -1.62 5.49 -3.19
CA SER A 299 -0.59 4.47 -3.45
C SER A 299 -0.15 3.76 -2.17
N GLN A 300 0.06 4.51 -1.09
CA GLN A 300 0.41 3.96 0.22
C GLN A 300 -0.71 3.07 0.78
N GLN A 301 -1.97 3.48 0.63
CA GLN A 301 -3.14 2.66 1.00
C GLN A 301 -3.19 1.36 0.20
N THR A 302 -3.02 1.44 -1.12
CA THR A 302 -3.00 0.27 -2.01
C THR A 302 -1.91 -0.70 -1.60
N THR A 303 -0.71 -0.20 -1.33
CA THR A 303 0.43 -1.00 -0.86
C THR A 303 0.10 -1.67 0.49
N LEU A 304 -0.50 -0.94 1.43
CA LEU A 304 -0.86 -1.50 2.73
C LEU A 304 -1.89 -2.62 2.60
N THR A 305 -2.91 -2.44 1.76
CA THR A 305 -3.91 -3.46 1.47
C THR A 305 -3.26 -4.70 0.84
N GLN A 306 -2.35 -4.51 -0.13
CA GLN A 306 -1.62 -5.61 -0.75
C GLN A 306 -0.74 -6.37 0.25
N VAL A 307 -0.04 -5.66 1.15
CA VAL A 307 0.78 -6.27 2.20
C VAL A 307 -0.09 -7.08 3.16
N GLN A 308 -1.22 -6.53 3.61
CA GLN A 308 -2.16 -7.24 4.50
C GLN A 308 -2.73 -8.47 3.82
N TYR A 309 -3.08 -8.37 2.54
CA TYR A 309 -3.57 -9.47 1.74
C TYR A 309 -2.50 -10.56 1.54
N LEU A 310 -1.27 -10.18 1.18
CA LEU A 310 -0.17 -11.12 1.04
C LEU A 310 0.09 -11.85 2.36
N ARG A 311 0.08 -11.10 3.46
CA ARG A 311 0.25 -11.66 4.81
C ARG A 311 -0.85 -12.67 5.14
N SER A 312 -2.12 -12.35 4.89
CA SER A 312 -3.21 -13.29 5.16
C SER A 312 -3.12 -14.54 4.30
N ARG A 313 -2.72 -14.40 3.03
CA ARG A 313 -2.47 -15.53 2.13
C ARG A 313 -1.34 -16.42 2.65
N LEU A 314 -0.18 -15.86 2.98
CA LEU A 314 0.98 -16.62 3.46
C LEU A 314 0.71 -17.32 4.80
N LEU A 315 -0.10 -16.73 5.67
CA LEU A 315 -0.47 -17.31 6.97
C LEU A 315 -1.63 -18.33 6.88
N SER A 316 -2.23 -18.51 5.70
CA SER A 316 -3.29 -19.52 5.51
C SER A 316 -2.72 -20.92 5.31
N GLU A 317 -3.52 -21.97 5.51
CA GLU A 317 -3.11 -23.35 5.23
C GLU A 317 -2.64 -23.52 3.78
N GLN A 318 -3.36 -22.93 2.83
CA GLN A 318 -2.99 -22.92 1.41
C GLN A 318 -1.65 -22.20 1.17
N GLY A 319 -1.39 -21.13 1.93
CA GLY A 319 -0.11 -20.42 1.91
C GLY A 319 1.04 -21.26 2.46
N ALA A 320 0.80 -21.97 3.56
CA ALA A 320 1.79 -22.89 4.14
C ALA A 320 2.11 -24.05 3.19
N THR A 321 1.08 -24.62 2.55
CA THR A 321 1.27 -25.64 1.49
C THR A 321 2.06 -25.07 0.32
N LEU A 322 1.70 -23.89 -0.19
CA LEU A 322 2.42 -23.24 -1.28
C LEU A 322 3.90 -22.98 -0.93
N VAL A 323 4.17 -22.48 0.28
CA VAL A 323 5.55 -22.27 0.77
C VAL A 323 6.28 -23.60 0.85
N ASN A 324 5.66 -24.64 1.41
CA ASN A 324 6.27 -25.95 1.54
C ASN A 324 6.56 -26.59 0.18
N GLU A 325 5.60 -26.55 -0.76
CA GLU A 325 5.79 -27.01 -2.14
C GLU A 325 6.89 -26.23 -2.85
N THR A 326 6.91 -24.89 -2.73
CA THR A 326 7.95 -24.07 -3.36
C THR A 326 9.33 -24.34 -2.76
N LEU A 327 9.42 -24.53 -1.44
CA LEU A 327 10.67 -24.93 -0.78
C LEU A 327 11.10 -26.33 -1.23
N THR A 328 10.17 -27.29 -1.27
CA THR A 328 10.42 -28.64 -1.79
C THR A 328 10.94 -28.60 -3.22
N ASP A 329 10.28 -27.82 -4.08
CA ASP A 329 10.66 -27.57 -5.47
C ASP A 329 12.07 -26.98 -5.60
N PHE A 330 12.37 -25.97 -4.78
CA PHE A 330 13.69 -25.35 -4.71
C PHE A 330 14.78 -26.32 -4.22
N PHE A 331 14.42 -27.25 -3.35
CA PHE A 331 15.31 -28.15 -2.62
C PHE A 331 15.45 -29.55 -3.26
N HIS A 332 15.17 -29.72 -4.56
CA HIS A 332 15.37 -30.99 -5.30
C HIS A 332 16.83 -31.48 -5.44
N SER A 333 17.76 -31.02 -4.59
CA SER A 333 19.16 -31.48 -4.58
C SER A 333 19.54 -32.11 -3.24
N GLU A 334 20.47 -33.07 -3.23
CA GLU A 334 21.04 -33.62 -1.99
C GLU A 334 21.55 -32.51 -1.04
N ALA A 335 22.11 -31.43 -1.58
CA ALA A 335 22.58 -30.27 -0.82
C ALA A 335 21.47 -29.56 -0.02
N ALA A 336 20.21 -29.71 -0.43
CA ALA A 336 19.08 -29.14 0.28
C ALA A 336 18.73 -29.88 1.58
N LYS A 337 18.96 -31.19 1.62
CA LYS A 337 18.74 -31.99 2.83
C LYS A 337 19.64 -31.49 3.94
N ASP A 338 20.89 -31.20 3.63
CA ASP A 338 21.86 -30.63 4.58
C ASP A 338 21.42 -29.25 5.06
N VAL A 339 20.97 -28.37 4.14
CA VAL A 339 20.46 -27.03 4.49
C VAL A 339 19.22 -27.11 5.40
N ILE A 340 18.30 -28.03 5.14
CA ILE A 340 17.10 -28.23 5.96
C ILE A 340 17.47 -28.86 7.31
N HIS A 341 18.37 -29.84 7.34
CA HIS A 341 18.87 -30.48 8.57
C HIS A 341 19.56 -29.46 9.47
N ASP A 342 20.41 -28.60 8.90
CA ASP A 342 21.08 -27.52 9.61
C ASP A 342 20.09 -26.45 10.10
N ALA A 343 19.10 -26.08 9.29
CA ALA A 343 18.05 -25.13 9.70
C ALA A 343 17.19 -25.69 10.85
N LEU A 344 16.80 -26.96 10.78
CA LEU A 344 16.07 -27.66 11.85
C LEU A 344 16.91 -27.80 13.11
N ARG A 345 18.21 -28.10 12.97
CA ARG A 345 19.15 -28.15 14.09
C ARG A 345 19.23 -26.80 14.81
N ILE A 346 19.42 -25.71 14.08
CA ILE A 346 19.47 -24.34 14.63
C ILE A 346 18.15 -23.96 15.32
N TYR A 347 17.01 -24.33 14.73
CA TYR A 347 15.71 -24.03 15.30
C TYR A 347 15.45 -24.81 16.59
N LEU A 348 15.63 -26.13 16.57
CA LEU A 348 15.32 -27.02 17.70
C LEU A 348 16.29 -26.85 18.87
N GLN A 349 17.55 -26.46 18.63
CA GLN A 349 18.52 -26.17 19.69
C GLN A 349 18.15 -24.94 20.54
N LYS A 350 17.17 -24.13 20.11
CA LYS A 350 16.61 -23.05 20.95
C LYS A 350 15.76 -23.58 22.09
N GLU A 351 15.20 -24.79 21.94
CA GLU A 351 14.23 -25.37 22.89
C GLU A 351 14.73 -26.70 23.50
N TYR A 352 15.69 -27.37 22.86
CA TYR A 352 16.17 -28.69 23.28
C TYR A 352 17.71 -28.76 23.34
N PRO A 353 18.29 -29.55 24.28
CA PRO A 353 19.75 -29.73 24.37
C PRO A 353 20.34 -30.33 23.10
N GLN A 354 21.60 -29.98 22.80
CA GLN A 354 22.30 -30.41 21.59
C GLN A 354 22.30 -31.93 21.41
N GLU A 355 22.55 -32.72 22.46
CA GLU A 355 22.52 -34.19 22.34
C GLU A 355 21.14 -34.73 21.93
N VAL A 356 20.05 -34.10 22.40
CA VAL A 356 18.67 -34.51 22.07
C VAL A 356 18.36 -34.20 20.62
N VAL A 357 18.76 -33.01 20.14
CA VAL A 357 18.56 -32.60 18.74
C VAL A 357 19.39 -33.46 17.79
N SER A 358 20.66 -33.73 18.11
CA SER A 358 21.51 -34.61 17.28
C SER A 358 20.94 -36.03 17.19
N GLN A 359 20.52 -36.63 18.30
CA GLN A 359 19.91 -37.97 18.29
C GLN A 359 18.59 -38.01 17.52
N ALA A 360 17.77 -36.96 17.60
CA ALA A 360 16.51 -36.89 16.88
C ALA A 360 16.69 -36.74 15.36
N LEU A 361 17.73 -36.01 14.95
CA LEU A 361 17.99 -35.72 13.53
C LEU A 361 18.85 -36.80 12.84
N ASP A 362 19.71 -37.53 13.57
CA ASP A 362 20.52 -38.64 13.03
C ASP A 362 19.66 -39.86 12.61
N GLY A 363 18.43 -39.96 13.13
CA GLY A 363 17.45 -40.99 12.76
C GLY A 363 16.38 -40.55 11.75
N LEU A 364 16.42 -39.30 11.29
CA LEU A 364 15.37 -38.71 10.47
C LEU A 364 15.66 -38.93 8.98
N ASP A 365 15.14 -40.02 8.41
CA ASP A 365 15.15 -40.24 6.97
C ASP A 365 14.03 -39.40 6.32
N ILE A 366 14.36 -38.19 5.87
CA ILE A 366 13.40 -37.29 5.20
C ILE A 366 13.10 -37.86 3.82
N LYS A 367 12.04 -38.68 3.75
CA LYS A 367 11.48 -39.20 2.50
C LYS A 367 10.52 -38.17 1.91
N TRP A 368 10.91 -37.59 0.78
CA TRP A 368 10.01 -36.86 -0.10
C TRP A 368 9.13 -37.90 -0.83
N GLU A 369 7.92 -38.15 -0.35
CA GLU A 369 6.99 -39.03 -1.07
C GLU A 369 6.46 -38.33 -2.33
N ASN A 370 7.19 -38.51 -3.44
CA ASN A 370 6.62 -38.39 -4.77
C ASN A 370 5.88 -39.70 -5.09
N GLN A 371 4.56 -39.75 -4.86
CA GLN A 371 3.72 -40.73 -5.55
C GLN A 371 2.82 -40.04 -6.58
N PRO A 372 3.15 -40.15 -7.89
CA PRO A 372 2.12 -40.10 -8.92
C PRO A 372 1.25 -41.37 -8.76
N ARG A 373 -0.06 -41.20 -8.60
CA ARG A 373 -1.00 -42.33 -8.66
C ARG A 373 -0.89 -43.01 -10.03
N SER A 374 -0.30 -44.20 -10.08
CA SER A 374 -0.20 -45.02 -11.29
C SER A 374 -1.56 -45.63 -11.65
N ASN A 375 -2.07 -45.35 -12.85
CA ASN A 375 -3.06 -46.21 -13.50
C ASN A 375 -2.33 -47.12 -14.51
N ASN A 376 -2.44 -48.43 -14.32
CA ASN A 376 -1.99 -49.43 -15.28
C ASN A 376 -3.03 -49.66 -16.39
N SER A 377 -2.52 -49.93 -17.61
CA SER A 377 -3.07 -50.74 -18.72
C SER A 377 -3.36 -49.97 -20.05
N PRO A 378 -3.18 -50.59 -21.24
CA PRO A 378 -1.99 -50.35 -22.08
C PRO A 378 -2.26 -50.03 -23.58
N LEU A 379 -1.24 -49.41 -24.20
CA LEU A 379 -0.75 -49.53 -25.59
C LEU A 379 -1.70 -49.40 -26.81
N GLY A 380 -1.32 -48.48 -27.70
CA GLY A 380 -1.59 -48.54 -29.15
C GLY A 380 -0.65 -47.60 -29.93
N GLN A 381 0.38 -48.17 -30.57
CA GLN A 381 1.38 -47.52 -31.41
C GLN A 381 0.88 -47.21 -32.84
N THR A 382 1.47 -46.21 -33.50
CA THR A 382 1.96 -46.13 -34.92
C THR A 382 2.21 -44.63 -35.26
N SER A 383 3.43 -44.12 -35.52
CA SER A 383 4.30 -44.14 -36.72
C SER A 383 3.58 -43.68 -38.02
N ALA A 384 4.04 -42.79 -38.91
CA ALA A 384 5.27 -42.00 -39.07
C ALA A 384 5.08 -40.95 -40.22
N ARG A 385 6.04 -39.99 -40.30
CA ARG A 385 6.58 -39.26 -41.48
C ARG A 385 5.86 -38.05 -42.12
N GLU A 386 6.42 -36.88 -41.80
CA GLU A 386 7.03 -35.82 -42.65
C GLU A 386 6.45 -35.48 -44.04
N GLU A 387 6.08 -34.20 -44.23
CA GLU A 387 6.74 -33.29 -45.19
C GLU A 387 6.33 -31.81 -44.98
N HIS A 388 7.32 -30.91 -45.11
CA HIS A 388 7.22 -29.46 -44.95
C HIS A 388 6.63 -28.77 -46.20
N THR A 389 5.67 -27.85 -46.03
CA THR A 389 5.59 -26.64 -46.88
C THR A 389 4.96 -25.44 -46.17
N ASN A 390 5.63 -24.29 -46.31
CA ASN A 390 5.25 -22.94 -45.89
C ASN A 390 4.06 -22.40 -46.72
N ARG A 391 2.99 -21.89 -46.08
CA ARG A 391 2.32 -20.58 -46.36
C ARG A 391 0.91 -20.46 -45.76
N GLU A 392 0.65 -19.25 -45.23
CA GLU A 392 -0.67 -18.61 -45.01
C GLU A 392 -1.65 -19.36 -44.08
N SER A 393 -1.66 -18.99 -42.78
CA SER A 393 -2.53 -19.66 -41.79
C SER A 393 -3.98 -19.17 -41.85
N SER A 394 -4.69 -19.62 -42.88
CA SER A 394 -6.09 -20.02 -42.73
C SER A 394 -6.18 -21.11 -41.67
N TYR A 395 -7.02 -20.88 -40.65
CA TYR A 395 -7.22 -21.77 -39.52
C TYR A 395 -7.46 -23.23 -39.96
N SER A 396 -6.48 -24.08 -39.70
CA SER A 396 -6.59 -25.54 -39.75
C SER A 396 -6.34 -26.04 -38.33
N PRO A 397 -7.12 -27.01 -37.81
CA PRO A 397 -7.05 -27.41 -36.42
C PRO A 397 -5.78 -28.22 -36.18
N THR A 398 -4.69 -27.57 -35.78
CA THR A 398 -3.57 -28.25 -35.12
C THR A 398 -4.13 -29.00 -33.93
N GLU A 399 -3.83 -30.30 -33.86
CA GLU A 399 -4.33 -31.19 -32.83
C GLU A 399 -4.18 -30.55 -31.45
N GLU A 400 -5.31 -30.43 -30.77
CA GLU A 400 -5.34 -29.89 -29.42
C GLU A 400 -4.39 -30.67 -28.51
N PRO A 401 -3.51 -30.01 -27.74
CA PRO A 401 -2.60 -30.68 -26.82
C PRO A 401 -3.32 -31.73 -25.97
N SER A 402 -2.72 -32.91 -25.82
CA SER A 402 -3.29 -34.02 -25.03
C SER A 402 -3.70 -33.58 -23.61
N LEU A 403 -3.02 -32.57 -23.07
CA LEU A 403 -3.28 -31.92 -21.79
C LEU A 403 -4.70 -31.33 -21.65
N PHE A 404 -5.34 -30.94 -22.75
CA PHE A 404 -6.66 -30.30 -22.75
C PHE A 404 -7.79 -31.26 -23.15
N ARG A 405 -7.45 -32.47 -23.62
CA ARG A 405 -8.43 -33.46 -24.08
C ARG A 405 -9.39 -33.85 -22.95
N GLY A 406 -10.69 -33.74 -23.21
CA GLY A 406 -11.75 -34.09 -22.26
C GLY A 406 -12.05 -33.04 -21.19
N LYS A 407 -11.31 -31.92 -21.14
CA LYS A 407 -11.64 -30.76 -20.30
C LYS A 407 -12.55 -29.81 -21.07
N LYS A 408 -13.55 -29.20 -20.42
CA LYS A 408 -14.32 -28.08 -21.01
C LYS A 408 -13.47 -26.80 -21.08
N VAL A 409 -13.74 -25.90 -22.02
CA VAL A 409 -13.00 -24.62 -22.19
C VAL A 409 -12.89 -23.83 -20.89
N GLY A 410 -13.98 -23.74 -20.10
CA GLY A 410 -13.95 -23.03 -18.83
C GLY A 410 -13.05 -23.70 -17.79
N GLN A 411 -12.90 -25.03 -17.84
CA GLN A 411 -11.94 -25.75 -17.00
C GLN A 411 -10.50 -25.49 -17.47
N ILE A 412 -10.27 -25.45 -18.78
CA ILE A 412 -8.94 -25.08 -19.33
C ILE A 412 -8.58 -23.67 -18.90
N ALA A 413 -9.53 -22.74 -18.95
CA ALA A 413 -9.34 -21.35 -18.53
C ALA A 413 -9.05 -21.25 -17.02
N ASN A 414 -9.87 -21.91 -16.20
CA ASN A 414 -9.73 -21.82 -14.76
C ASN A 414 -8.49 -22.55 -14.21
N ASP A 415 -7.98 -23.56 -14.91
CA ASP A 415 -6.82 -24.33 -14.48
C ASP A 415 -5.52 -23.77 -15.09
N HIS A 416 -5.43 -23.71 -16.43
CA HIS A 416 -4.16 -23.45 -17.12
C HIS A 416 -3.93 -21.97 -17.42
N LEU A 417 -4.94 -21.26 -17.94
CA LEU A 417 -4.82 -19.81 -18.14
C LEU A 417 -4.62 -19.10 -16.81
N ARG A 418 -5.39 -19.47 -15.78
CA ARG A 418 -5.14 -19.01 -14.40
C ARG A 418 -3.69 -19.24 -13.98
N ALA A 419 -3.20 -20.48 -14.02
CA ALA A 419 -1.85 -20.80 -13.55
C ALA A 419 -0.77 -20.01 -14.31
N MET A 420 -0.92 -19.85 -15.62
CA MET A 420 0.03 -19.12 -16.45
C MET A 420 0.05 -17.62 -16.15
N LEU A 421 -1.11 -17.04 -15.86
CA LEU A 421 -1.23 -15.65 -15.41
C LEU A 421 -0.63 -15.44 -14.02
N GLU A 422 -0.88 -16.37 -13.08
CA GLU A 422 -0.37 -16.29 -11.71
C GLU A 422 1.16 -16.47 -11.63
N ARG A 423 1.75 -17.26 -12.54
CA ARG A 423 3.20 -17.44 -12.66
C ARG A 423 3.93 -16.23 -13.26
N GLY A 424 3.20 -15.25 -13.78
CA GLY A 424 3.79 -14.03 -14.32
C GLY A 424 4.36 -14.17 -15.73
N ASN A 425 3.93 -15.19 -16.48
CA ASN A 425 4.35 -15.45 -17.87
C ASN A 425 3.82 -14.40 -18.88
N VAL A 426 3.01 -13.45 -18.42
CA VAL A 426 2.39 -12.39 -19.23
C VAL A 426 2.92 -11.03 -18.77
N SER A 427 3.17 -10.13 -19.74
CA SER A 427 3.70 -8.79 -19.46
C SER A 427 2.64 -7.91 -18.77
N PRO A 428 3.03 -6.92 -17.94
CA PRO A 428 2.09 -6.01 -17.30
C PRO A 428 1.18 -5.27 -18.29
N GLU A 429 1.70 -4.91 -19.46
CA GLU A 429 0.95 -4.21 -20.52
C GLU A 429 -0.15 -5.11 -21.08
N GLU A 430 0.15 -6.39 -21.29
CA GLU A 430 -0.83 -7.34 -21.78
C GLU A 430 -1.89 -7.67 -20.73
N ILE A 431 -1.53 -7.68 -19.44
CA ILE A 431 -2.51 -7.77 -18.35
C ILE A 431 -3.47 -6.58 -18.36
N GLN A 432 -2.98 -5.35 -18.54
CA GLN A 432 -3.85 -4.17 -18.67
C GLN A 432 -4.78 -4.27 -19.89
N LEU A 433 -4.29 -4.83 -21.01
CA LEU A 433 -5.13 -5.08 -22.17
C LEU A 433 -6.22 -6.12 -21.88
N MET A 434 -5.93 -7.17 -21.10
CA MET A 434 -6.92 -8.18 -20.68
C MET A 434 -8.05 -7.63 -19.79
N GLU A 435 -7.89 -6.44 -19.21
CA GLU A 435 -8.94 -5.71 -18.49
C GLU A 435 -9.92 -4.99 -19.44
N THR A 436 -9.63 -4.97 -20.75
CA THR A 436 -10.49 -4.36 -21.77
C THR A 436 -11.37 -5.38 -22.49
N ARG A 437 -12.60 -4.98 -22.83
CA ARG A 437 -13.53 -5.82 -23.59
C ARG A 437 -13.02 -6.07 -25.01
N GLU A 438 -12.39 -5.07 -25.61
CA GLU A 438 -11.92 -5.08 -27.00
C GLU A 438 -10.83 -6.14 -27.20
N TYR A 439 -9.86 -6.18 -26.29
CA TYR A 439 -8.80 -7.19 -26.32
C TYR A 439 -9.39 -8.58 -26.07
N SER A 440 -10.23 -8.76 -25.05
CA SER A 440 -10.86 -10.06 -24.77
C SER A 440 -11.67 -10.60 -25.93
N LYS A 441 -12.41 -9.73 -26.62
CA LYS A 441 -13.21 -10.14 -27.77
C LYS A 441 -12.33 -10.57 -28.94
N ARG A 442 -11.27 -9.82 -29.20
CA ARG A 442 -10.34 -10.07 -30.31
C ARG A 442 -9.47 -11.32 -30.06
N VAL A 443 -9.03 -11.54 -28.83
CA VAL A 443 -8.03 -12.56 -28.49
C VAL A 443 -8.66 -13.86 -27.99
N PHE A 444 -9.75 -13.79 -27.23
CA PHE A 444 -10.39 -14.96 -26.60
C PHE A 444 -11.82 -15.23 -27.07
N GLY A 445 -12.41 -14.36 -27.90
CA GLY A 445 -13.80 -14.47 -28.33
C GLY A 445 -14.84 -13.98 -27.31
N ILE A 446 -14.40 -13.61 -26.10
CA ILE A 446 -15.26 -13.25 -24.95
C ILE A 446 -15.79 -11.81 -25.06
N ASN A 447 -17.06 -11.60 -24.71
CA ASN A 447 -17.73 -10.29 -24.82
C ASN A 447 -17.53 -9.35 -23.61
N TYR A 448 -16.72 -9.76 -22.65
CA TYR A 448 -16.44 -9.10 -21.38
C TYR A 448 -14.93 -9.03 -21.16
N PRO A 449 -14.43 -8.09 -20.34
CA PRO A 449 -13.06 -8.12 -19.84
C PRO A 449 -12.70 -9.51 -19.32
N LEU A 450 -11.53 -10.02 -19.72
CA LEU A 450 -11.08 -11.35 -19.30
C LEU A 450 -10.72 -11.30 -17.81
N LEU A 451 -10.12 -10.18 -17.39
CA LEU A 451 -9.76 -9.88 -16.03
C LEU A 451 -10.50 -8.62 -15.57
N VAL A 452 -10.92 -8.62 -14.31
CA VAL A 452 -11.29 -7.39 -13.60
C VAL A 452 -10.64 -7.38 -12.22
N PRO A 453 -10.14 -6.24 -11.72
CA PRO A 453 -9.66 -6.16 -10.35
C PRO A 453 -10.75 -6.60 -9.38
N ALA A 454 -10.43 -7.48 -8.42
CA ALA A 454 -11.42 -8.03 -7.49
C ALA A 454 -12.05 -6.96 -6.59
N SER A 455 -11.38 -5.81 -6.41
CA SER A 455 -11.87 -4.63 -5.69
C SER A 455 -12.78 -3.71 -6.53
N SER A 456 -12.76 -3.84 -7.86
CA SER A 456 -13.60 -3.03 -8.75
C SER A 456 -15.06 -3.54 -8.76
N PRO A 457 -16.06 -2.67 -8.96
CA PRO A 457 -17.43 -3.11 -9.21
C PRO A 457 -17.50 -3.96 -10.49
N HIS A 458 -18.07 -5.17 -10.40
CA HIS A 458 -18.24 -6.07 -11.54
C HIS A 458 -19.46 -6.98 -11.38
N ASP A 459 -19.99 -7.49 -12.50
CA ASP A 459 -21.06 -8.48 -12.51
C ASP A 459 -20.53 -9.83 -12.03
N ARG A 460 -20.75 -10.16 -10.75
CA ARG A 460 -20.25 -11.39 -10.12
C ARG A 460 -20.70 -12.68 -10.82
N ALA A 461 -21.79 -12.67 -11.59
CA ALA A 461 -22.25 -13.86 -12.30
C ALA A 461 -21.33 -14.24 -13.48
N ARG A 462 -20.61 -13.26 -14.03
CA ARG A 462 -19.76 -13.39 -15.24
C ARG A 462 -18.32 -13.76 -14.94
N TYR A 463 -17.96 -13.97 -13.68
CA TYR A 463 -16.59 -14.27 -13.29
C TYR A 463 -16.53 -15.44 -12.30
N TYR A 464 -15.42 -16.17 -12.31
CA TYR A 464 -15.18 -17.23 -11.34
C TYR A 464 -15.19 -16.68 -9.91
N ALA A 465 -15.82 -17.44 -9.00
CA ALA A 465 -15.90 -17.06 -7.59
C ALA A 465 -14.51 -16.92 -6.95
N THR A 466 -13.58 -17.83 -7.27
CA THR A 466 -12.21 -17.81 -6.75
C THR A 466 -11.37 -16.79 -7.51
N PRO A 467 -10.82 -15.75 -6.84
CA PRO A 467 -9.92 -14.79 -7.50
C PRO A 467 -8.60 -15.45 -7.90
N LEU A 468 -7.91 -14.90 -8.90
CA LEU A 468 -6.53 -15.25 -9.25
C LEU A 468 -5.58 -14.10 -8.90
N PHE A 469 -4.31 -14.42 -8.65
CA PHE A 469 -3.32 -13.45 -8.19
C PHE A 469 -2.21 -13.23 -9.20
N ILE A 470 -2.27 -12.08 -9.87
CA ILE A 470 -1.28 -11.71 -10.89
C ILE A 470 -0.40 -10.63 -10.26
N ARG A 471 0.89 -10.95 -10.05
CA ARG A 471 1.87 -10.00 -9.46
C ARG A 471 1.39 -9.40 -8.13
N GLY A 472 0.70 -10.19 -7.31
CA GLY A 472 0.16 -9.78 -6.01
C GLY A 472 -1.16 -9.01 -6.04
N ILE A 473 -1.71 -8.73 -7.22
CA ILE A 473 -3.02 -8.07 -7.38
C ILE A 473 -4.10 -9.13 -7.58
N ALA A 474 -5.21 -8.98 -6.85
CA ALA A 474 -6.36 -9.87 -6.94
C ALA A 474 -7.21 -9.52 -8.16
N TYR A 475 -7.39 -10.48 -9.06
CA TYR A 475 -8.28 -10.37 -10.21
C TYR A 475 -9.40 -11.39 -10.15
N LYS A 476 -10.48 -11.14 -10.89
CA LYS A 476 -11.53 -12.10 -11.22
C LYS A 476 -11.39 -12.49 -12.68
N LEU A 477 -11.32 -13.79 -12.95
CA LEU A 477 -11.28 -14.33 -14.30
C LEU A 477 -12.70 -14.52 -14.83
N CYS A 478 -12.95 -14.09 -16.06
CA CYS A 478 -14.25 -14.25 -16.70
C CYS A 478 -14.60 -15.75 -16.82
N ASN A 479 -15.84 -16.10 -16.54
CA ASN A 479 -16.37 -17.48 -16.64
C ASN A 479 -17.26 -17.70 -17.88
N ASP A 480 -17.45 -16.66 -18.70
CA ASP A 480 -18.40 -16.62 -19.82
C ASP A 480 -17.82 -17.31 -21.08
N TRP A 481 -17.39 -18.56 -20.92
CA TRP A 481 -16.79 -19.37 -21.98
C TRP A 481 -17.83 -20.31 -22.62
N TYR A 482 -17.82 -20.39 -23.95
CA TYR A 482 -18.76 -21.17 -24.74
C TYR A 482 -18.06 -22.20 -25.64
N GLU A 483 -18.70 -23.36 -25.84
CA GLU A 483 -18.24 -24.45 -26.74
C GLU A 483 -19.36 -24.91 -27.68
N SER A 484 -20.23 -23.98 -28.08
CA SER A 484 -21.32 -24.29 -29.02
C SER A 484 -20.85 -24.12 -30.47
N PRO A 485 -21.46 -24.81 -31.45
CA PRO A 485 -21.11 -24.62 -32.86
C PRO A 485 -21.28 -23.17 -33.36
N ALA A 486 -22.14 -22.38 -32.72
CA ALA A 486 -22.37 -20.97 -33.05
C ALA A 486 -21.45 -20.00 -32.28
N ASN A 487 -20.87 -20.42 -31.17
CA ASN A 487 -19.93 -19.65 -30.35
C ASN A 487 -19.00 -20.62 -29.59
N ASN A 488 -17.75 -20.71 -30.05
CA ASN A 488 -16.74 -21.64 -29.53
C ASN A 488 -15.43 -20.89 -29.24
N ASP A 489 -15.17 -20.65 -27.96
CA ASP A 489 -14.01 -19.89 -27.47
C ASP A 489 -12.77 -20.78 -27.30
N ARG A 490 -12.94 -22.11 -27.33
CA ARG A 490 -11.87 -23.09 -27.10
C ARG A 490 -10.66 -22.92 -28.02
N PRO A 491 -10.82 -22.74 -29.35
CA PRO A 491 -9.69 -22.47 -30.24
C PRO A 491 -8.83 -21.28 -29.85
N TYR A 492 -9.48 -20.19 -29.46
CA TYR A 492 -8.82 -18.93 -29.12
C TYR A 492 -7.99 -19.08 -27.85
N LEU A 493 -8.59 -19.69 -26.82
CA LEU A 493 -7.91 -19.97 -25.56
C LEU A 493 -6.69 -20.88 -25.75
N VAL A 494 -6.85 -21.98 -26.47
CA VAL A 494 -5.78 -22.96 -26.69
C VAL A 494 -4.63 -22.34 -27.50
N SER A 495 -4.95 -21.61 -28.57
CA SER A 495 -3.92 -20.93 -29.37
C SER A 495 -3.16 -19.90 -28.54
N TRP A 496 -3.85 -19.14 -27.68
CA TRP A 496 -3.21 -18.16 -26.83
C TRP A 496 -2.29 -18.84 -25.81
N LEU A 497 -2.74 -19.91 -25.15
CA LEU A 497 -1.92 -20.70 -24.22
C LEU A 497 -0.66 -21.28 -24.89
N GLN A 498 -0.77 -21.78 -26.12
CA GLN A 498 0.36 -22.31 -26.87
C GLN A 498 1.38 -21.22 -27.22
N SER A 499 0.93 -20.02 -27.61
CA SER A 499 1.82 -18.91 -27.98
C SER A 499 2.62 -18.32 -26.79
N HIS A 500 2.16 -18.51 -25.56
CA HIS A 500 2.78 -17.95 -24.34
C HIS A 500 3.50 -18.99 -23.48
N ALA A 501 3.46 -20.26 -23.88
CA ALA A 501 4.16 -21.36 -23.24
C ALA A 501 5.50 -21.62 -23.95
N GLN A 502 6.52 -20.81 -23.68
CA GLN A 502 7.86 -21.03 -24.24
C GLN A 502 8.58 -22.27 -23.68
N ASP A 503 8.12 -22.89 -22.57
CA ASP A 503 8.80 -24.04 -21.93
C ASP A 503 7.89 -25.17 -21.42
N ILE A 504 6.58 -25.17 -21.72
CA ILE A 504 5.64 -26.17 -21.15
C ILE A 504 5.30 -27.32 -22.12
N PHE A 505 5.57 -27.15 -23.42
CA PHE A 505 5.19 -28.11 -24.46
C PHE A 505 6.37 -28.85 -25.12
N SER A 506 7.58 -28.70 -24.56
CA SER A 506 8.80 -29.40 -24.98
C SER A 506 9.14 -30.50 -23.97
N SER A 507 8.33 -31.55 -23.90
CA SER A 507 8.68 -32.83 -23.28
C SER A 507 7.75 -33.93 -23.76
#